data_AF-A0AAV2SHW0-F1
#
_entry.id   AF-A0AAV2SHW0-F1
#
_cell.length_a   1.000
_cell.length_b   1.000
_cell.length_c   1.000
_cell.angle_alpha   90.00
_cell.angle_beta   90.00
_cell.angle_gamma   90.00
#
_symmetry.space_group_name_H-M   'P 1'
#
loop_
_entity.id
_entity.type
_entity.pdbx_description
1 polymer ?
#
loop_
_entity_poly.entity_id
_entity_poly.type
_entity_poly.pdbx_seq_one_letter_code
_entity_poly.pdbx_strand_id
1 'polypeptide(L)'
;DPLRGPGKHLKGNIPISFFITLINFYDMELWSWLMYMPFWSWNSQELFAAAKAGDVPVVQEALKLGADINWQNPDGYTPLHVASSKGHSTIVKLLLNANADVNIASGSF
;
A
#
# COMPACT_ATOMS: atom_id res chain seq x y z
N ASP A 1 -16.86 31.88 -29.49
CA ASP A 1 -15.59 31.15 -29.62
C ASP A 1 -14.59 31.75 -28.64
N PRO A 2 -14.16 31.02 -27.60
CA PRO A 2 -12.72 30.94 -27.40
C PRO A 2 -12.26 29.64 -26.73
N LEU A 3 -11.81 28.69 -27.53
CA LEU A 3 -10.59 27.94 -27.22
C LEU A 3 -9.38 28.89 -27.29
N ARG A 4 -9.27 29.81 -26.32
CA ARG A 4 -8.08 30.63 -26.15
C ARG A 4 -7.66 30.58 -24.69
N GLY A 5 -6.84 29.59 -24.38
CA GLY A 5 -6.06 29.62 -23.15
C GLY A 5 -5.12 30.83 -23.15
N PRO A 6 -4.92 31.44 -21.99
CA PRO A 6 -3.63 32.02 -21.65
C PRO A 6 -3.08 31.25 -20.46
N GLY A 7 -1.88 30.69 -20.63
CA GLY A 7 -1.04 30.35 -19.50
C GLY A 7 -0.98 31.53 -18.55
N LYS A 8 -1.46 31.33 -17.32
CA LYS A 8 -1.20 32.24 -16.21
C LYS A 8 -0.42 31.42 -15.21
N HIS A 9 0.88 31.68 -15.17
CA HIS A 9 1.69 31.35 -14.01
C HIS A 9 0.91 31.74 -12.76
N LEU A 10 0.54 30.76 -11.93
CA LEU A 10 0.02 31.00 -10.60
C LEU A 10 1.20 31.46 -9.74
N LYS A 11 1.67 32.69 -9.95
CA LYS A 11 2.53 33.42 -9.00
C LYS A 11 1.61 33.98 -7.93
N GLY A 12 1.20 33.11 -7.01
CA GLY A 12 0.38 33.48 -5.87
C GLY A 12 0.12 32.22 -5.06
N ASN A 13 0.41 32.27 -3.76
CA ASN A 13 0.06 31.19 -2.84
C ASN A 13 -1.42 30.87 -3.00
N ILE A 14 -1.72 29.69 -3.54
CA ILE A 14 -3.06 29.14 -3.51
C ILE A 14 -3.41 28.98 -2.03
N PRO A 15 -4.45 29.64 -1.51
CA PRO A 15 -4.76 29.55 -0.10
C PRO A 15 -5.08 28.09 0.23
N ILE A 16 -4.61 27.61 1.39
CA ILE A 16 -4.85 26.23 1.85
C ILE A 16 -6.36 25.91 1.83
N SER A 17 -7.21 26.92 2.02
CA SER A 17 -8.66 26.81 1.90
C SER A 17 -9.16 26.34 0.53
N PHE A 18 -8.43 26.57 -0.56
CA PHE A 18 -8.78 26.05 -1.88
C PHE A 18 -8.67 24.51 -1.93
N PHE A 19 -7.64 23.95 -1.29
CA PHE A 19 -7.49 22.50 -1.14
C PHE A 19 -8.52 21.93 -0.14
N ILE A 20 -8.85 22.66 0.92
CA ILE A 20 -9.91 22.28 1.86
C ILE A 20 -11.29 22.22 1.17
N THR A 21 -11.59 23.14 0.27
CA THR A 21 -12.85 23.12 -0.49
C THR A 21 -12.88 21.97 -1.51
N LEU A 22 -11.74 21.64 -2.15
CA LEU A 22 -11.64 20.47 -3.03
C LEU A 22 -11.81 19.13 -2.28
N ILE A 23 -11.41 19.09 -1.01
CA ILE A 23 -11.62 17.93 -0.10
C ILE A 23 -13.10 17.75 0.27
N ASN A 24 -13.90 18.83 0.26
CA ASN A 24 -15.30 18.81 0.72
C ASN A 24 -16.33 18.72 -0.42
N PHE A 25 -15.93 18.79 -1.70
CA PHE A 25 -16.87 18.86 -2.83
C PHE A 25 -17.17 17.50 -3.49
N TYR A 26 -16.50 16.42 -3.09
CA TYR A 26 -16.83 15.05 -3.52
C TYR A 26 -17.16 14.19 -2.30
N ASP A 27 -18.33 13.57 -2.39
CA ASP A 27 -19.12 12.96 -1.33
C ASP A 27 -18.56 11.60 -0.83
N MET A 28 -18.77 11.35 0.47
CA MET A 28 -18.73 10.10 1.27
C MET A 28 -17.42 9.26 1.40
N GLU A 29 -17.18 8.74 2.60
CA GLU A 29 -16.14 7.75 3.03
C GLU A 29 -14.70 8.19 3.42
N LEU A 30 -14.29 9.46 3.32
CA LEU A 30 -12.85 9.78 3.56
C LEU A 30 -12.40 9.77 5.04
N TRP A 31 -13.32 10.00 5.99
CA TRP A 31 -12.96 10.24 7.39
C TRP A 31 -12.85 8.96 8.25
N SER A 32 -13.44 7.84 7.80
CA SER A 32 -13.14 6.51 8.38
C SER A 32 -11.73 6.05 8.02
N TRP A 33 -11.22 6.39 6.83
CA TRP A 33 -9.92 5.93 6.34
C TRP A 33 -8.71 6.57 7.04
N LEU A 34 -8.81 7.84 7.44
CA LEU A 34 -7.68 8.54 8.05
C LEU A 34 -7.36 8.09 9.49
N MET A 35 -8.28 7.41 10.17
CA MET A 35 -8.03 6.78 11.48
C MET A 35 -7.84 5.25 11.42
N TYR A 36 -8.40 4.56 10.42
CA TYR A 36 -8.37 3.09 10.37
C TYR A 36 -7.23 2.48 9.54
N MET A 37 -6.54 3.24 8.69
CA MET A 37 -5.41 2.72 7.91
C MET A 37 -4.18 3.61 8.08
N PRO A 38 -3.37 3.34 9.11
CA PRO A 38 -2.09 4.02 9.28
C PRO A 38 -1.15 3.70 8.11
N PHE A 39 -0.13 4.51 7.88
CA PHE A 39 0.86 4.34 6.81
C PHE A 39 1.45 2.90 6.74
N TRP A 40 1.56 2.21 7.88
CA TRP A 40 2.00 0.81 7.94
C TRP A 40 1.06 -0.20 7.23
N SER A 41 -0.23 0.11 7.06
CA SER A 41 -1.16 -0.73 6.28
C SER A 41 -0.83 -0.76 4.79
N TRP A 42 -0.38 0.36 4.22
CA TRP A 42 -0.03 0.45 2.81
C TRP A 42 1.26 -0.31 2.51
N ASN A 43 2.28 -0.17 3.37
CA ASN A 43 3.53 -0.94 3.25
C ASN A 43 3.28 -2.45 3.31
N SER A 44 2.28 -2.88 4.08
CA SER A 44 1.90 -4.30 4.22
C SER A 44 1.21 -4.85 2.96
N GLN A 45 0.32 -4.05 2.37
CA GLN A 45 -0.30 -4.37 1.08
C GLN A 45 0.71 -4.38 -0.06
N GLU A 46 1.66 -3.43 -0.04
CA GLU A 46 2.76 -3.35 -0.99
C GLU A 46 3.70 -4.56 -0.86
N LEU A 47 4.05 -4.96 0.36
CA LEU A 47 4.81 -6.18 0.64
C LEU A 47 4.11 -7.41 0.05
N PHE A 48 2.79 -7.53 0.23
CA PHE A 48 2.00 -8.63 -0.33
C PHE A 48 2.02 -8.62 -1.87
N ALA A 49 1.82 -7.46 -2.49
CA ALA A 49 1.84 -7.31 -3.94
C ALA A 49 3.23 -7.65 -4.53
N ALA A 50 4.30 -7.14 -3.93
CA ALA A 50 5.68 -7.39 -4.33
C ALA A 50 6.06 -8.87 -4.16
N ALA A 51 5.65 -9.49 -3.04
CA ALA A 51 5.85 -10.92 -2.79
C ALA A 51 5.12 -11.80 -3.82
N LYS A 52 3.93 -11.40 -4.26
CA LYS A 52 3.18 -12.08 -5.33
C LYS A 52 3.85 -11.90 -6.70
N ALA A 53 4.39 -10.71 -6.97
CA ALA A 53 5.04 -10.37 -8.24
C ALA A 53 6.46 -10.94 -8.39
N GLY A 54 7.16 -11.21 -7.27
CA GLY A 54 8.56 -11.61 -7.30
C GLY A 54 9.55 -10.44 -7.22
N ASP A 55 9.08 -9.25 -6.81
CA ASP A 55 9.90 -8.03 -6.78
C ASP A 55 10.71 -7.95 -5.47
N VAL A 56 11.95 -8.44 -5.54
CA VAL A 56 12.87 -8.48 -4.40
C VAL A 56 13.21 -7.09 -3.86
N PRO A 57 13.58 -6.08 -4.69
CA PRO A 57 13.80 -4.71 -4.21
C PRO A 57 12.64 -4.13 -3.40
N VAL A 58 11.41 -4.23 -3.91
CA VAL A 58 10.23 -3.65 -3.25
C VAL A 58 9.93 -4.38 -1.94
N VAL A 59 10.08 -5.71 -1.90
CA VAL A 59 9.97 -6.48 -0.64
C VAL A 59 10.94 -5.97 0.42
N GLN A 60 12.20 -5.73 0.06
CA GLN A 60 13.19 -5.24 1.01
C GLN A 60 12.89 -3.83 1.52
N GLU A 61 12.38 -2.96 0.65
CA GLU A 61 11.98 -1.60 1.04
C GLU A 61 10.76 -1.62 1.96
N ALA A 62 9.72 -2.37 1.62
CA ALA A 62 8.52 -2.51 2.44
C ALA A 62 8.85 -3.04 3.86
N LEU A 63 9.74 -4.03 3.97
CA LEU A 63 10.22 -4.54 5.27
C LEU A 63 10.97 -3.46 6.07
N LYS A 64 11.79 -2.62 5.42
CA LYS A 64 12.48 -1.49 6.08
C LYS A 64 11.51 -0.41 6.57
N LEU A 65 10.42 -0.19 5.84
CA LEU A 65 9.36 0.76 6.19
C LEU A 65 8.39 0.22 7.27
N GLY A 66 8.67 -0.96 7.83
CA GLY A 66 7.85 -1.53 8.90
C GLY A 66 6.53 -2.11 8.42
N ALA A 67 6.49 -2.64 7.19
CA ALA A 67 5.36 -3.47 6.75
C ALA A 67 5.11 -4.60 7.75
N ASP A 68 3.83 -4.88 8.02
CA ASP A 68 3.43 -6.07 8.74
C ASP A 68 3.67 -7.30 7.85
N ILE A 69 4.69 -8.07 8.22
CA ILE A 69 5.13 -9.25 7.49
C ILE A 69 4.09 -10.38 7.47
N ASN A 70 3.19 -10.37 8.46
CA ASN A 70 2.16 -11.37 8.66
C ASN A 70 0.78 -10.87 8.22
N TRP A 71 0.72 -9.70 7.57
CA TRP A 71 -0.53 -9.14 7.07
C TRP A 71 -1.26 -10.14 6.17
N GLN A 72 -2.57 -10.26 6.39
CA GLN A 72 -3.42 -11.17 5.63
C GLN A 72 -4.29 -10.37 4.66
N ASN A 73 -4.37 -10.86 3.42
CA ASN A 73 -5.39 -10.39 2.50
C ASN A 73 -6.80 -10.86 2.96
N PRO A 74 -7.88 -10.39 2.33
CA PRO A 74 -9.25 -10.81 2.70
C PRO A 74 -9.50 -12.33 2.66
N ASP A 75 -8.69 -13.07 1.89
CA ASP A 75 -8.76 -14.53 1.79
C ASP A 75 -7.85 -15.23 2.83
N GLY A 76 -7.24 -14.49 3.74
CA GLY A 76 -6.36 -15.02 4.79
C GLY A 76 -4.92 -15.34 4.34
N TYR A 77 -4.51 -15.03 3.11
CA TYR A 77 -3.14 -15.27 2.64
C TYR A 77 -2.18 -14.19 3.10
N THR A 78 -1.00 -14.63 3.54
CA THR A 78 0.15 -13.77 3.88
C THR A 78 1.11 -13.60 2.70
N PRO A 79 2.03 -12.61 2.74
CA PRO A 79 3.12 -12.50 1.77
C PRO A 79 3.92 -13.80 1.59
N LEU A 80 4.10 -14.57 2.67
CA LEU A 80 4.81 -15.85 2.64
C LEU A 80 4.05 -16.92 1.84
N HIS A 81 2.71 -16.98 1.96
CA HIS A 81 1.89 -17.91 1.18
C HIS A 81 2.02 -17.66 -0.32
N VAL A 82 1.87 -16.41 -0.76
CA VAL A 82 1.92 -16.07 -2.18
C VAL A 82 3.32 -16.22 -2.78
N ALA A 83 4.37 -15.83 -2.04
CA ALA A 83 5.75 -16.03 -2.48
C ALA A 83 6.09 -17.52 -2.64
N SER A 84 5.65 -18.36 -1.70
CA SER A 84 5.88 -19.81 -1.73
C SER A 84 5.11 -20.47 -2.87
N SER A 85 3.82 -20.13 -3.04
CA SER A 85 2.97 -20.65 -4.13
C SER A 85 3.51 -20.31 -5.52
N LYS A 86 4.15 -19.13 -5.68
CA LYS A 86 4.74 -18.70 -6.94
C LYS A 86 6.18 -19.18 -7.17
N GLY A 87 6.81 -19.82 -6.19
CA GLY A 87 8.18 -20.33 -6.29
C GLY A 87 9.27 -19.25 -6.10
N HIS A 88 8.92 -18.09 -5.55
CA HIS A 88 9.84 -16.96 -5.35
C HIS A 88 10.76 -17.19 -4.15
N SER A 89 11.69 -18.15 -4.31
CA SER A 89 12.54 -18.69 -3.25
C SER A 89 13.39 -17.62 -2.54
N THR A 90 13.83 -16.58 -3.26
CA THR A 90 14.58 -15.45 -2.67
C THR A 90 13.73 -14.65 -1.70
N ILE A 91 12.47 -14.38 -2.05
CA ILE A 91 11.53 -13.65 -1.21
C ILE A 91 11.12 -14.48 -0.01
N VAL A 92 10.89 -15.79 -0.19
CA VAL A 92 10.62 -16.72 0.93
C VAL A 92 11.75 -16.64 1.96
N LYS A 93 13.02 -16.70 1.52
CA LYS A 93 14.17 -16.56 2.43
C LYS A 93 14.19 -15.20 3.14
N LEU A 94 13.90 -14.11 2.44
CA LEU A 94 13.85 -12.78 3.05
C LEU A 94 12.77 -12.68 4.13
N LEU A 95 11.57 -13.19 3.85
CA LEU A 95 10.46 -13.18 4.80
C LEU A 95 10.76 -14.05 6.04
N LEU A 96 11.34 -15.24 5.85
CA LEU A 96 11.74 -16.12 6.96
C LEU A 96 12.86 -15.49 7.81
N ASN A 97 13.84 -14.84 7.18
CA ASN A 97 14.89 -14.12 7.90
C ASN A 97 14.35 -12.92 8.69
N ALA A 98 13.23 -12.36 8.27
CA ALA A 98 12.50 -11.31 8.97
C ALA A 98 11.44 -11.85 9.95
N ASN A 99 11.53 -13.14 10.33
CA ASN A 99 10.68 -13.80 11.31
C ASN A 99 9.18 -13.85 10.93
N ALA A 100 8.86 -13.99 9.63
CA ALA A 100 7.50 -14.30 9.19
C ALA A 100 6.97 -15.58 9.88
N ASP A 101 5.72 -15.55 10.33
CA ASP A 101 5.10 -16.72 10.95
C ASP A 101 4.66 -17.72 9.89
N VAL A 102 5.24 -18.91 9.95
CA VAL A 102 4.99 -20.02 9.03
C VAL A 102 3.71 -20.80 9.36
N ASN A 103 3.13 -20.57 10.55
CA ASN A 103 1.98 -21.33 11.05
C ASN A 103 0.64 -20.61 10.81
N ILE A 104 0.67 -19.39 10.24
CA ILE A 104 -0.57 -18.69 9.89
C ILE A 104 -1.30 -19.51 8.83
N ALA A 105 -2.52 -19.91 9.16
CA ALA A 105 -3.38 -20.59 8.20
C ALA A 105 -3.91 -19.59 7.16
N SER A 106 -3.86 -19.96 5.88
CA SER A 106 -4.68 -19.32 4.86
C SER A 106 -6.17 -19.51 5.20
N GLY A 107 -7.03 -18.57 4.80
CA GLY A 107 -8.45 -18.61 5.14
C GLY A 107 -9.07 -19.96 4.77
N SER A 108 -9.50 -20.71 5.78
CA SER A 108 -10.31 -21.91 5.65
C SER A 108 -11.77 -21.50 5.52
N PHE A 109 -12.37 -21.82 4.37
CA PHE A 109 -13.78 -21.58 4.04
C PHE A 109 -14.74 -22.31 4.98
#